data_AF-A0A0G0JSL5-F1
#
_entry.id   AF-A0A0G0JSL5-F1
#
_cell.length_a   1.000
_cell.length_b   1.000
_cell.length_c   1.000
_cell.angle_alpha   90.00
_cell.angle_beta   90.00
_cell.angle_gamma   90.00
#
_symmetry.space_group_name_H-M   'P 1'
#
loop_
_entity.id
_entity.type
_entity.pdbx_description
1 polymer ?
#
loop_
_entity_poly.entity_id
_entity_poly.type
_entity_poly.pdbx_seq_one_letter_code
_entity_poly.pdbx_strand_id
1 'polypeptide(L)'
;MIIRMKYKKTIIIIILVLVAFAISGFFLVLNTKSQVKDLFRMNKELQEAGYYMGDFEFKMMGILYWLDKGEFYRALAHLNKLHTQFETKKGLIKMPKFANKDEEIEFYLNLQNPKTGAFIDDIYPYATYNEVTENIINHLDTLTKESGQTLKLKYLLKYLDEINTPEKLKVFLDDVAYVGWISTKFPQTSYVFARSILSYSNGEGVIEEKGFYKFSDEWKQALLQWFYENQDSETGFWGPRSRDGHKLLEKDLTNTASIIKAFVDKDGNNLNPSFSLRYGSQMFKTALEVMSEPAPDVDDLDEWHEWELKMGKGTYMLTRYVWQYALEEDKARAKELIENLVRTNFANCYIPEEGAFSYYPNGEHASLDGSGFFSIFKDIGALSSEKQGKLWGASEKLITDLGTQKTSVLIEKDFELISGKKEINSLRVYKTEADYNNLMLGVYAIIYPDKSSILDIIELTAKMKKWIDATPLTMGNWTSKEEVRQELEAVDFEEAPVYEKPAGIEKLNTFLQENGKAVVVGFDALQIPRYRITFEL
;
A
#
# COMPACT_ATOMS: atom_id res chain seq x y z
N MET A 1 -48.21 43.91 24.18
CA MET A 1 -47.86 43.71 22.76
C MET A 1 -46.39 44.03 22.43
N ILE A 2 -45.78 45.06 23.04
CA ILE A 2 -44.40 45.52 22.74
C ILE A 2 -43.30 44.52 23.18
N ILE A 3 -43.48 43.82 24.32
CA ILE A 3 -42.51 42.83 24.82
C ILE A 3 -42.39 41.62 23.87
N ARG A 4 -43.50 41.17 23.26
CA ARG A 4 -43.54 40.02 22.34
C ARG A 4 -42.85 40.28 20.98
N MET A 5 -42.71 41.55 20.58
CA MET A 5 -42.00 41.94 19.35
C MET A 5 -40.48 42.01 19.50
N LYS A 6 -39.96 42.34 20.69
CA LYS A 6 -38.50 42.38 20.96
C LYS A 6 -37.88 40.98 20.85
N TYR A 7 -38.49 39.96 21.46
CA TYR A 7 -37.99 38.58 21.39
C TYR A 7 -38.00 38.02 19.95
N LYS A 8 -38.99 38.37 19.13
CA LYS A 8 -39.03 37.93 17.72
C LYS A 8 -37.85 38.47 16.89
N LYS A 9 -37.46 39.75 17.09
CA LYS A 9 -36.30 40.33 16.40
C LYS A 9 -34.99 39.70 16.86
N THR A 10 -34.81 39.48 18.16
CA THR A 10 -33.62 38.81 18.71
C THR A 10 -33.50 37.36 18.22
N ILE A 11 -34.61 36.61 18.16
CA ILE A 11 -34.63 35.24 17.64
C ILE A 11 -34.26 35.21 16.14
N ILE A 12 -34.78 36.14 15.33
CA ILE A 12 -34.44 36.22 13.90
C ILE A 12 -32.95 36.54 13.71
N ILE A 13 -32.38 37.45 14.52
CA ILE A 13 -30.94 37.78 14.46
C ILE A 13 -30.09 36.57 14.85
N ILE A 14 -30.45 35.84 15.92
CA ILE A 14 -29.74 34.61 16.32
C ILE A 14 -29.81 33.56 15.22
N ILE A 15 -30.97 33.35 14.59
CA ILE A 15 -31.12 32.40 13.47
C ILE A 15 -30.28 32.84 12.28
N LEU A 16 -30.27 34.12 11.92
CA LEU A 16 -29.45 34.64 10.81
C LEU A 16 -27.96 34.50 11.09
N VAL A 17 -27.52 34.72 12.34
CA VAL A 17 -26.13 34.50 12.76
C VAL A 17 -25.79 33.02 12.69
N LEU A 18 -26.64 32.12 13.20
CA LEU A 18 -26.45 30.67 13.10
C LEU A 18 -26.42 30.18 11.65
N VAL A 19 -27.29 30.72 10.79
CA VAL A 19 -27.32 30.42 9.35
C VAL A 19 -26.06 30.96 8.67
N ALA A 20 -25.60 32.16 9.00
CA ALA A 20 -24.36 32.70 8.46
C ALA A 20 -23.13 31.90 8.93
N PHE A 21 -23.10 31.45 10.18
CA PHE A 21 -22.07 30.53 10.69
C PHE A 21 -22.13 29.17 10.00
N ALA A 22 -23.32 28.62 9.76
CA ALA A 22 -23.50 27.36 9.04
C ALA A 22 -23.06 27.47 7.58
N ILE A 23 -23.43 28.56 6.88
CA ILE A 23 -23.01 28.83 5.50
C ILE A 23 -21.50 29.06 5.43
N SER A 24 -20.93 29.83 6.36
CA SER A 24 -19.48 30.07 6.42
C SER A 24 -18.72 28.78 6.72
N GLY A 25 -19.21 27.96 7.65
CA GLY A 25 -18.66 26.64 7.95
C GLY A 25 -18.74 25.70 6.76
N PHE A 26 -19.86 25.68 6.03
CA PHE A 26 -20.04 24.89 4.82
C PHE A 26 -19.10 25.34 3.69
N PHE A 27 -18.97 26.64 3.47
CA PHE A 27 -18.06 27.20 2.48
C PHE A 27 -16.58 26.90 2.82
N LEU A 28 -16.22 26.97 4.10
CA LEU A 28 -14.89 26.58 4.59
C LEU A 28 -14.60 25.10 4.34
N VAL A 29 -15.56 24.21 4.58
CA VAL A 29 -15.41 22.76 4.31
C VAL A 29 -15.22 22.50 2.81
N LEU A 30 -16.03 23.14 1.95
CA LEU A 30 -15.91 22.98 0.50
C LEU A 30 -14.57 23.51 -0.03
N ASN A 31 -14.16 24.71 0.40
CA ASN A 31 -12.88 25.28 -0.01
C ASN A 31 -11.69 24.44 0.48
N THR A 32 -11.78 23.92 1.72
CA THR A 32 -10.77 23.00 2.28
C THR A 32 -10.70 21.72 1.45
N LYS A 33 -11.83 21.09 1.11
CA LYS A 33 -11.85 19.88 0.27
C LYS A 33 -11.23 20.14 -1.11
N SER A 34 -11.56 21.28 -1.75
CA SER A 34 -10.95 21.67 -3.03
C SER A 34 -9.43 21.85 -2.91
N GLN A 35 -8.95 22.56 -1.88
CA GLN A 35 -7.52 22.77 -1.66
C GLN A 35 -6.77 21.47 -1.37
N VAL A 36 -7.39 20.52 -0.66
CA VAL A 36 -6.81 19.18 -0.45
C VAL A 36 -6.64 18.47 -1.79
N LYS A 37 -7.69 18.42 -2.62
CA LYS A 37 -7.61 17.83 -3.97
C LYS A 37 -6.49 18.44 -4.81
N ASP A 38 -6.43 19.77 -4.83
CA ASP A 38 -5.38 20.50 -5.55
C ASP A 38 -3.98 20.21 -5.00
N LEU A 39 -3.82 20.04 -3.68
CA LEU A 39 -2.55 19.67 -3.06
C LEU A 39 -2.10 18.27 -3.47
N PHE A 40 -2.99 17.28 -3.55
CA PHE A 40 -2.66 15.94 -4.04
C PHE A 40 -2.27 15.96 -5.52
N ARG A 41 -2.98 16.71 -6.36
CA ARG A 41 -2.61 16.93 -7.76
C ARG A 41 -1.22 17.58 -7.87
N MET A 42 -0.98 18.66 -7.15
CA MET A 42 0.33 19.33 -7.15
C MET A 42 1.44 18.44 -6.57
N ASN A 43 1.15 17.60 -5.57
CA ASN A 43 2.10 16.63 -5.04
C ASN A 43 2.57 15.67 -6.15
N LYS A 44 1.63 15.09 -6.92
CA LYS A 44 1.93 14.24 -8.08
C LYS A 44 2.84 14.97 -9.07
N GLU A 45 2.46 16.18 -9.50
CA GLU A 45 3.24 16.99 -10.44
C GLU A 45 4.66 17.33 -9.92
N LEU A 46 4.78 17.60 -8.62
CA LEU A 46 6.07 17.93 -7.98
C LEU A 46 6.98 16.70 -7.85
N GLN A 47 6.41 15.54 -7.51
CA GLN A 47 7.15 14.26 -7.51
C GLN A 47 7.70 13.94 -8.91
N GLU A 48 6.86 14.01 -9.94
CA GLU A 48 7.26 13.81 -11.34
C GLU A 48 8.34 14.82 -11.77
N ALA A 49 8.27 16.06 -11.26
CA ALA A 49 9.28 17.08 -11.48
C ALA A 49 10.55 16.93 -10.62
N GLY A 50 10.67 15.87 -9.82
CA GLY A 50 11.84 15.54 -9.00
C GLY A 50 12.02 16.39 -7.74
N TYR A 51 10.94 16.87 -7.14
CA TYR A 51 10.96 17.53 -5.83
C TYR A 51 10.88 16.51 -4.69
N TYR A 52 11.51 16.83 -3.55
CA TYR A 52 11.38 16.05 -2.33
C TYR A 52 10.01 16.25 -1.70
N MET A 53 9.22 15.17 -1.64
CA MET A 53 7.84 15.17 -1.13
C MET A 53 7.61 14.21 0.06
N GLY A 54 8.68 13.63 0.61
CA GLY A 54 8.58 12.55 1.61
C GLY A 54 7.93 12.90 2.96
N ASP A 55 7.63 14.18 3.21
CA ASP A 55 6.93 14.65 4.43
C ASP A 55 5.53 15.22 4.15
N PHE A 56 5.06 15.23 2.90
CA PHE A 56 3.80 15.88 2.50
C PHE A 56 2.58 15.33 3.25
N GLU A 57 2.39 14.01 3.23
CA GLU A 57 1.22 13.37 3.86
C GLU A 57 1.18 13.63 5.36
N PHE A 58 2.32 13.58 6.03
CA PHE A 58 2.39 13.82 7.47
C PHE A 58 2.19 15.30 7.84
N LYS A 59 2.58 16.24 6.97
CA LYS A 59 2.20 17.66 7.10
C LYS A 59 0.69 17.83 6.98
N MET A 60 0.05 17.14 6.03
CA MET A 60 -1.41 17.15 5.90
C MET A 60 -2.09 16.54 7.12
N MET A 61 -1.58 15.42 7.65
CA MET A 61 -2.09 14.81 8.87
C MET A 61 -1.92 15.70 10.11
N GLY A 62 -0.84 16.49 10.17
CA GLY A 62 -0.66 17.50 11.22
C GLY A 62 -1.69 18.62 11.16
N ILE A 63 -2.06 19.06 9.95
CA ILE A 63 -3.13 20.04 9.73
C ILE A 63 -4.48 19.45 10.17
N LEU A 64 -4.75 18.21 9.80
CA LEU A 64 -5.96 17.48 10.18
C LEU A 64 -6.06 17.28 11.69
N TYR A 65 -4.95 16.96 12.34
CA TYR A 65 -4.88 16.90 13.81
C TYR A 65 -5.31 18.22 14.44
N TRP A 66 -4.82 19.38 13.96
CA TRP A 66 -5.27 20.67 14.48
C TRP A 66 -6.76 20.94 14.23
N LEU A 67 -7.29 20.56 13.07
CA LEU A 67 -8.74 20.63 12.82
C LEU A 67 -9.52 19.80 13.84
N ASP A 68 -9.05 18.60 14.15
CA ASP A 68 -9.66 17.72 15.14
C ASP A 68 -9.66 18.30 16.57
N LYS A 69 -8.59 19.02 16.91
CA LYS A 69 -8.45 19.69 18.22
C LYS A 69 -9.19 21.03 18.29
N GLY A 70 -9.86 21.44 17.22
CA GLY A 70 -10.57 22.73 17.15
C GLY A 70 -9.64 23.93 16.96
N GLU A 71 -8.38 23.71 16.59
CA GLU A 71 -7.38 24.74 16.25
C GLU A 71 -7.56 25.23 14.79
N PHE A 72 -8.80 25.57 14.41
CA PHE A 72 -9.19 25.85 13.02
C PHE A 72 -8.33 26.92 12.33
N TYR A 73 -8.03 28.01 13.02
CA TYR A 73 -7.20 29.09 12.48
C TYR A 73 -5.80 28.60 12.13
N ARG A 74 -5.19 27.81 13.03
CA ARG A 74 -3.85 27.26 12.83
C ARG A 74 -3.83 26.29 11.67
N ALA A 75 -4.81 25.40 11.59
CA ALA A 75 -4.95 24.45 10.49
C ALA A 75 -5.09 25.15 9.14
N LEU A 76 -6.05 26.08 9.01
CA LEU A 76 -6.30 26.79 7.75
C LEU A 76 -5.12 27.67 7.32
N ALA A 77 -4.42 28.30 8.27
CA ALA A 77 -3.21 29.07 7.97
C ALA A 77 -2.10 28.17 7.40
N HIS A 78 -1.90 26.98 7.95
CA HIS A 78 -0.89 26.03 7.47
C HIS A 78 -1.29 25.38 6.14
N LEU A 79 -2.57 25.08 5.93
CA LEU A 79 -3.08 24.58 4.65
C LEU A 79 -2.81 25.58 3.52
N ASN A 80 -3.17 26.86 3.72
CA ASN A 80 -2.92 27.92 2.75
C ASN A 80 -1.42 28.13 2.50
N LYS A 81 -0.59 28.05 3.56
CA LYS A 81 0.86 28.15 3.44
C LYS A 81 1.42 27.01 2.59
N LEU A 82 0.99 25.78 2.83
CA LEU A 82 1.41 24.60 2.08
C LEU A 82 0.97 24.69 0.61
N HIS A 83 -0.27 25.09 0.36
CA HIS A 83 -0.79 25.31 -0.99
C HIS A 83 0.05 26.36 -1.74
N THR A 84 0.31 27.51 -1.11
CA THR A 84 1.14 28.58 -1.70
C THR A 84 2.58 28.08 -1.96
N GLN A 85 3.13 27.26 -1.06
CA GLN A 85 4.45 26.68 -1.22
C GLN A 85 4.52 25.77 -2.46
N PHE A 86 3.49 24.96 -2.69
CA PHE A 86 3.42 24.06 -3.84
C PHE A 86 3.24 24.83 -5.15
N GLU A 87 2.30 25.77 -5.17
CA GLU A 87 2.01 26.62 -6.34
C GLU A 87 3.23 27.44 -6.76
N THR A 88 3.93 28.06 -5.81
CA THR A 88 5.10 28.92 -6.10
C THR A 88 6.42 28.18 -6.15
N LYS A 89 6.45 26.92 -5.69
CA LYS A 89 7.66 26.08 -5.50
C LYS A 89 8.69 26.68 -4.52
N LYS A 90 8.37 27.80 -3.86
CA LYS A 90 9.31 28.54 -3.03
C LYS A 90 9.58 27.79 -1.73
N GLY A 91 10.83 27.40 -1.51
CA GLY A 91 11.22 26.65 -0.32
C GLY A 91 10.93 25.15 -0.41
N LEU A 92 10.53 24.64 -1.58
CA LEU A 92 10.60 23.21 -1.87
C LEU A 92 12.03 22.82 -2.24
N ILE A 93 12.41 21.60 -1.88
CA ILE A 93 13.73 21.06 -2.20
C ILE A 93 13.61 20.30 -3.52
N LYS A 94 14.34 20.73 -4.54
CA LYS A 94 14.51 19.93 -5.76
C LYS A 94 15.63 18.94 -5.53
N MET A 95 15.38 17.65 -5.74
CA MET A 95 16.36 16.60 -5.49
C MET A 95 17.61 16.85 -6.35
N PRO A 96 18.80 16.96 -5.74
CA PRO A 96 20.03 17.10 -6.51
C PRO A 96 20.37 15.77 -7.19
N LYS A 97 21.21 15.83 -8.22
CA LYS A 97 21.86 14.62 -8.74
C LYS A 97 23.08 14.33 -7.87
N PHE A 98 23.05 13.22 -7.16
CA PHE A 98 24.16 12.79 -6.31
C PHE A 98 25.28 12.20 -7.16
N ALA A 99 26.53 12.62 -6.92
CA ALA A 99 27.69 12.03 -7.62
C ALA A 99 28.05 10.65 -7.07
N ASN A 100 27.70 10.38 -5.80
CA ASN A 100 27.97 9.15 -5.08
C ASN A 100 27.01 9.01 -3.88
N LYS A 101 27.05 7.84 -3.22
CA LYS A 101 26.17 7.55 -2.07
C LYS A 101 26.48 8.40 -0.83
N ASP A 102 27.72 8.85 -0.66
CA ASP A 102 28.10 9.65 0.51
C ASP A 102 27.43 11.03 0.48
N GLU A 103 27.37 11.65 -0.71
CA GLU A 103 26.64 12.90 -0.93
C GLU A 103 25.13 12.73 -0.68
N GLU A 104 24.56 11.58 -1.08
CA GLU A 104 23.15 11.26 -0.83
C GLU A 104 22.88 11.10 0.67
N ILE A 105 23.69 10.31 1.37
CA ILE A 105 23.61 10.13 2.83
C ILE A 105 23.72 11.48 3.54
N GLU A 106 24.70 12.31 3.17
CA GLU A 106 24.89 13.62 3.77
C GLU A 106 23.68 14.55 3.54
N PHE A 107 23.10 14.53 2.34
CA PHE A 107 21.90 15.31 2.03
C PHE A 107 20.74 14.94 2.95
N TYR A 108 20.41 13.65 3.07
CA TYR A 108 19.29 13.22 3.93
C TYR A 108 19.57 13.50 5.41
N LEU A 109 20.80 13.27 5.90
CA LEU A 109 21.18 13.62 7.27
C LEU A 109 21.05 15.13 7.56
N ASN A 110 21.21 16.00 6.55
CA ASN A 110 21.02 17.44 6.68
C ASN A 110 19.55 17.87 6.82
N LEU A 111 18.59 16.98 6.53
CA LEU A 111 17.17 17.24 6.76
C LEU A 111 16.76 17.09 8.23
N GLN A 112 17.63 16.53 9.08
CA GLN A 112 17.31 16.28 10.49
C GLN A 112 17.20 17.58 11.29
N ASN A 113 16.08 17.77 11.98
CA ASN A 113 15.81 18.95 12.79
C ASN A 113 16.68 18.97 14.07
N PRO A 114 17.46 20.03 14.34
CA PRO A 114 18.36 20.09 15.50
C PRO A 114 17.66 20.15 16.86
N LYS A 115 16.41 20.63 16.91
CA LYS A 115 15.67 20.81 18.15
C LYS A 115 14.97 19.52 18.57
N THR A 116 14.30 18.86 17.64
CA THR A 116 13.48 17.68 17.90
C THR A 116 14.20 16.36 17.60
N GLY A 117 15.18 16.39 16.70
CA GLY A 117 15.82 15.21 16.12
C GLY A 117 15.01 14.53 15.02
N ALA A 118 13.78 14.97 14.77
CA ALA A 118 12.92 14.41 13.73
C ALA A 118 13.31 14.91 12.34
N PHE A 119 12.90 14.21 11.29
CA PHE A 119 13.10 14.64 9.90
C PHE A 119 11.89 15.38 9.32
N ILE A 120 11.29 16.26 10.13
CA ILE A 120 10.18 17.14 9.74
C ILE A 120 10.29 18.45 10.54
N ASP A 121 9.73 19.54 10.00
CA ASP A 121 9.72 20.85 10.64
C ASP A 121 9.05 20.83 12.03
N ASP A 122 9.65 21.52 13.00
CA ASP A 122 9.17 21.57 14.40
C ASP A 122 7.91 22.42 14.62
N ILE A 123 7.33 22.94 13.54
CA ILE A 123 6.08 23.71 13.54
C ILE A 123 4.84 22.80 13.56
N TYR A 124 5.00 21.54 13.13
CA TYR A 124 3.95 20.52 13.10
C TYR A 124 3.80 19.84 14.48
N PRO A 125 2.67 19.17 14.77
CA PRO A 125 2.49 18.44 16.02
C PRO A 125 3.54 17.33 16.14
N TYR A 126 4.09 17.09 17.34
CA TYR A 126 5.09 16.04 17.55
C TYR A 126 4.56 14.63 17.18
N ALA A 127 3.24 14.43 17.22
CA ALA A 127 2.60 13.20 16.75
C ALA A 127 2.93 12.85 15.28
N THR A 128 3.27 13.85 14.45
CA THR A 128 3.63 13.65 13.04
C THR A 128 5.07 13.19 12.82
N TYR A 129 5.92 13.21 13.86
CA TYR A 129 7.36 13.09 13.68
C TYR A 129 7.83 11.65 13.44
N ASN A 130 7.13 10.66 14.00
CA ASN A 130 7.62 9.28 14.07
C ASN A 130 7.77 8.65 12.68
N GLU A 131 6.70 8.61 11.88
CA GLU A 131 6.69 7.94 10.58
C GLU A 131 7.68 8.54 9.59
N VAL A 132 7.73 9.87 9.47
CA VAL A 132 8.70 10.56 8.60
C VAL A 132 10.14 10.23 9.01
N THR A 133 10.38 10.18 10.33
CA THR A 133 11.69 9.86 10.88
C THR A 133 12.08 8.40 10.61
N GLU A 134 11.17 7.44 10.82
CA GLU A 134 11.43 6.04 10.51
C GLU A 134 11.68 5.82 9.01
N ASN A 135 10.90 6.43 8.13
CA ASN A 135 11.08 6.30 6.67
C ASN A 135 12.46 6.78 6.22
N ILE A 136 12.92 7.93 6.73
CA ILE A 136 14.23 8.47 6.35
C ILE A 136 15.37 7.67 6.98
N ILE A 137 15.21 7.18 8.22
CA ILE A 137 16.21 6.31 8.84
C ILE A 137 16.32 4.97 8.10
N ASN A 138 15.21 4.39 7.65
CA ASN A 138 15.20 3.20 6.80
C ASN A 138 15.97 3.43 5.49
N HIS A 139 15.70 4.53 4.79
CA HIS A 139 16.43 4.89 3.58
C HIS A 139 17.93 5.04 3.84
N LEU A 140 18.29 5.77 4.90
CA LEU A 140 19.68 5.95 5.31
C LEU A 140 20.36 4.63 5.71
N ASP A 141 19.66 3.70 6.36
CA ASP A 141 20.20 2.38 6.70
C ASP A 141 20.53 1.57 5.43
N THR A 142 19.63 1.58 4.45
CA THR A 142 19.86 0.94 3.14
C THR A 142 21.10 1.53 2.45
N LEU A 143 21.19 2.86 2.34
CA LEU A 143 22.34 3.53 1.73
C LEU A 143 23.67 3.24 2.46
N THR A 144 23.64 3.20 3.79
CA THR A 144 24.86 2.98 4.60
C THR A 144 25.35 1.54 4.55
N LYS A 145 24.44 0.55 4.53
CA LYS A 145 24.80 -0.88 4.33
C LYS A 145 25.58 -1.09 3.03
N GLU A 146 25.16 -0.46 1.96
CA GLU A 146 25.79 -0.62 0.65
C GLU A 146 27.11 0.15 0.49
N SER A 147 27.28 1.25 1.21
CA SER A 147 28.54 2.00 1.26
C SER A 147 29.52 1.42 2.29
N GLY A 148 29.12 0.39 3.05
CA GLY A 148 29.92 -0.19 4.13
C GLY A 148 30.10 0.75 5.33
N GLN A 149 29.23 1.75 5.47
CA GLN A 149 29.27 2.75 6.54
C GLN A 149 28.35 2.38 7.70
N THR A 150 28.68 2.88 8.89
CA THR A 150 27.77 2.80 10.04
C THR A 150 26.88 4.04 10.06
N LEU A 151 25.56 3.85 10.05
CA LEU A 151 24.60 4.95 10.17
C LEU A 151 24.77 5.71 11.49
N LYS A 152 24.90 7.03 11.40
CA LYS A 152 24.93 7.95 12.55
C LYS A 152 24.07 9.16 12.27
N LEU A 153 23.11 9.43 13.16
CA LEU A 153 22.28 10.63 13.09
C LEU A 153 23.06 11.86 13.58
N LYS A 154 22.68 13.06 13.10
CA LYS A 154 23.29 14.33 13.53
C LYS A 154 22.80 14.77 14.91
N TYR A 155 21.55 14.45 15.23
CA TYR A 155 20.86 14.87 16.45
C TYR A 155 20.14 13.71 17.10
N LEU A 156 19.99 13.77 18.43
CA LEU A 156 19.22 12.80 19.21
C LEU A 156 17.72 12.97 18.94
N LEU A 157 16.99 11.85 18.90
CA LEU A 157 15.55 11.78 18.67
C LEU A 157 14.73 12.20 19.91
N LYS A 158 14.92 13.44 20.37
CA LYS A 158 14.34 13.97 21.62
C LYS A 158 12.82 13.96 21.66
N TYR A 159 12.15 13.96 20.52
CA TYR A 159 10.69 13.91 20.48
C TYR A 159 10.13 12.62 21.11
N LEU A 160 10.90 11.53 21.15
CA LEU A 160 10.49 10.26 21.77
C LEU A 160 10.40 10.37 23.31
N ASP A 161 11.04 11.38 23.91
CA ASP A 161 10.93 11.66 25.35
C ASP A 161 9.51 12.10 25.75
N GLU A 162 8.70 12.59 24.80
CA GLU A 162 7.30 12.99 25.02
C GLU A 162 6.39 11.77 25.29
N ILE A 163 6.81 10.57 24.90
CA ILE A 163 6.02 9.35 25.05
C ILE A 163 6.73 8.27 25.87
N ASN A 164 7.89 8.54 26.48
CA ASN A 164 8.81 7.52 26.99
C ASN A 164 8.44 6.73 28.26
N THR A 165 7.30 7.01 28.88
CA THR A 165 6.78 6.22 30.02
C THR A 165 5.39 5.68 29.70
N PRO A 166 4.94 4.58 30.35
CA PRO A 166 3.60 4.04 30.16
C PRO A 166 2.48 5.09 30.31
N GLU A 167 2.63 6.05 31.22
CA GLU A 167 1.64 7.10 31.47
C GLU A 167 1.59 8.11 30.33
N LYS A 168 2.75 8.60 29.89
CA LYS A 168 2.86 9.50 28.75
C LYS A 168 2.35 8.86 27.46
N LEU A 169 2.69 7.58 27.27
CA LEU A 169 2.22 6.78 26.15
C LEU A 169 0.70 6.71 26.09
N LYS A 170 0.04 6.36 27.20
CA LYS A 170 -1.42 6.24 27.24
C LYS A 170 -2.09 7.57 26.93
N VAL A 171 -1.57 8.68 27.48
CA VAL A 171 -2.07 10.03 27.17
C VAL A 171 -1.94 10.34 25.68
N PHE A 172 -0.80 10.01 25.07
CA PHE A 172 -0.60 10.18 23.64
C PHE A 172 -1.57 9.33 22.80
N LEU A 173 -1.68 8.04 23.11
CA LEU A 173 -2.56 7.10 22.40
C LEU A 173 -4.02 7.55 22.47
N ASP A 174 -4.50 7.92 23.65
CA ASP A 174 -5.86 8.45 23.82
C ASP A 174 -6.04 9.76 23.03
N ASP A 175 -5.07 10.68 23.08
CA ASP A 175 -5.16 11.96 22.36
C ASP A 175 -5.33 11.76 20.84
N VAL A 176 -4.53 10.88 20.24
CA VAL A 176 -4.56 10.69 18.78
C VAL A 176 -5.66 9.72 18.33
N ALA A 177 -6.19 8.89 19.22
CA ALA A 177 -7.22 7.91 18.88
C ALA A 177 -8.66 8.42 18.96
N TYR A 178 -8.94 9.40 19.82
CA TYR A 178 -10.28 9.95 19.97
C TYR A 178 -10.51 11.19 19.11
N VAL A 179 -11.20 10.98 17.99
CA VAL A 179 -11.43 12.02 16.97
C VAL A 179 -12.84 12.60 17.03
N GLY A 180 -12.95 13.86 16.66
CA GLY A 180 -14.21 14.57 16.49
C GLY A 180 -14.87 14.29 15.14
N TRP A 181 -16.13 14.72 15.01
CA TRP A 181 -16.96 14.46 13.83
C TRP A 181 -16.40 15.05 12.52
N ILE A 182 -15.56 16.09 12.59
CA ILE A 182 -14.98 16.73 11.40
C ILE A 182 -13.94 15.81 10.78
N SER A 183 -13.09 15.21 11.61
CA SER A 183 -11.98 14.36 11.16
C SER A 183 -12.44 13.08 10.50
N THR A 184 -13.61 12.55 10.88
CA THR A 184 -14.23 11.37 10.22
C THR A 184 -14.74 11.65 8.81
N LYS A 185 -14.65 12.89 8.33
CA LYS A 185 -14.98 13.27 6.94
C LYS A 185 -13.76 13.33 6.05
N PHE A 186 -12.57 13.16 6.61
CA PHE A 186 -11.34 13.06 5.86
C PHE A 186 -10.96 11.59 5.70
N PRO A 187 -10.19 11.27 4.66
CA PRO A 187 -9.89 9.87 4.38
C PRO A 187 -8.97 9.18 5.41
N GLN A 188 -8.12 9.96 6.08
CA GLN A 188 -7.28 9.50 7.19
C GLN A 188 -7.57 10.30 8.44
N THR A 189 -7.30 9.70 9.60
CA THR A 189 -7.45 10.35 10.90
C THR A 189 -6.14 10.34 11.68
N SER A 190 -6.08 11.12 12.77
CA SER A 190 -4.90 11.12 13.66
C SER A 190 -4.59 9.74 14.27
N TYR A 191 -5.49 8.76 14.14
CA TYR A 191 -5.28 7.39 14.58
C TYR A 191 -4.02 6.75 13.97
N VAL A 192 -3.60 7.19 12.77
CA VAL A 192 -2.34 6.76 12.14
C VAL A 192 -1.12 6.96 13.07
N PHE A 193 -1.15 8.01 13.92
CA PHE A 193 -0.06 8.27 14.86
C PHE A 193 0.00 7.25 16.00
N ALA A 194 -1.15 6.75 16.47
CA ALA A 194 -1.18 5.66 17.46
C ALA A 194 -0.60 4.38 16.86
N ARG A 195 -1.01 4.04 15.64
CA ARG A 195 -0.48 2.89 14.91
C ARG A 195 1.04 3.01 14.72
N SER A 196 1.54 4.18 14.35
CA SER A 196 2.94 4.36 13.93
C SER A 196 3.97 3.89 14.96
N ILE A 197 3.64 4.01 16.24
CA ILE A 197 4.55 3.64 17.33
C ILE A 197 4.52 2.14 17.66
N LEU A 198 3.74 1.32 16.94
CA LEU A 198 3.81 -0.14 17.07
C LEU A 198 5.06 -0.76 16.46
N SER A 199 5.78 -0.03 15.59
CA SER A 199 7.07 -0.45 15.04
C SER A 199 8.05 -0.90 16.15
N TYR A 200 8.01 -0.22 17.31
CA TYR A 200 8.83 -0.51 18.48
C TYR A 200 8.51 -1.83 19.21
N SER A 201 7.34 -2.43 18.92
CA SER A 201 6.88 -3.68 19.54
C SER A 201 6.68 -4.83 18.55
N ASN A 202 6.67 -4.57 17.24
CA ASN A 202 6.44 -5.59 16.22
C ASN A 202 7.72 -6.03 15.47
N GLY A 203 8.88 -5.48 15.83
CA GLY A 203 10.17 -5.80 15.22
C GLY A 203 10.46 -5.08 13.89
N GLU A 204 9.62 -4.14 13.48
CA GLU A 204 9.83 -3.32 12.26
C GLU A 204 10.49 -1.95 12.58
N GLY A 205 10.69 -1.61 13.86
CA GLY A 205 11.23 -0.31 14.29
C GLY A 205 12.74 -0.15 14.11
N VAL A 206 13.14 0.43 12.99
CA VAL A 206 14.55 0.71 12.65
C VAL A 206 15.27 1.57 13.69
N ILE A 207 14.57 2.50 14.34
CA ILE A 207 15.14 3.37 15.37
C ILE A 207 15.72 2.56 16.54
N GLU A 208 14.98 1.54 17.00
CA GLU A 208 15.42 0.70 18.11
C GLU A 208 16.43 -0.37 17.64
N GLU A 209 16.25 -0.93 16.44
CA GLU A 209 17.20 -1.87 15.83
C GLU A 209 18.62 -1.26 15.74
N LYS A 210 18.72 0.01 15.35
CA LYS A 210 20.01 0.73 15.26
C LYS A 210 20.45 1.36 16.58
N GLY A 211 19.67 1.21 17.65
CA GLY A 211 20.00 1.74 18.96
C GLY A 211 19.97 3.27 19.06
N PHE A 212 19.23 3.96 18.20
CA PHE A 212 19.06 5.42 18.28
C PHE A 212 18.16 5.85 19.43
N TYR A 213 17.21 4.99 19.82
CA TYR A 213 16.36 5.17 20.98
C TYR A 213 15.87 3.80 21.47
N LYS A 214 15.67 3.64 22.79
CA LYS A 214 15.17 2.39 23.36
C LYS A 214 14.08 2.66 24.39
N PHE A 215 12.89 2.10 24.18
CA PHE A 215 11.82 2.10 25.17
C PHE A 215 12.00 0.97 26.19
N SER A 216 11.43 1.15 27.39
CA SER A 216 11.46 0.10 28.43
C SER A 216 10.46 -1.03 28.10
N ASP A 217 10.64 -2.20 28.72
CA ASP A 217 9.73 -3.32 28.50
C ASP A 217 8.33 -3.02 29.03
N GLU A 218 8.22 -2.26 30.13
CA GLU A 218 6.93 -1.80 30.67
C GLU A 218 6.19 -0.88 29.68
N TRP A 219 6.93 -0.05 28.95
CA TRP A 219 6.38 0.78 27.90
C TRP A 219 5.80 -0.06 26.76
N LYS A 220 6.56 -1.06 26.29
CA LYS A 220 6.12 -1.96 25.20
C LYS A 220 4.91 -2.78 25.60
N GLN A 221 4.89 -3.26 26.85
CA GLN A 221 3.74 -3.96 27.40
C GLN A 221 2.51 -3.04 27.49
N ALA A 222 2.68 -1.79 27.93
CA ALA A 222 1.59 -0.82 27.98
C ALA A 222 1.03 -0.49 26.58
N LEU A 223 1.90 -0.41 25.57
CA LEU A 223 1.49 -0.23 24.17
C LEU A 223 0.63 -1.40 23.68
N LEU A 224 1.12 -2.63 23.83
CA LEU A 224 0.40 -3.84 23.40
C LEU A 224 -0.93 -3.99 24.15
N GLN A 225 -0.93 -3.73 25.47
CA GLN A 225 -2.14 -3.77 26.28
C GLN A 225 -3.18 -2.75 25.80
N TRP A 226 -2.78 -1.51 25.50
CA TRP A 226 -3.70 -0.49 25.03
C TRP A 226 -4.38 -0.91 23.71
N PHE A 227 -3.60 -1.38 22.73
CA PHE A 227 -4.17 -1.88 21.47
C PHE A 227 -5.03 -3.12 21.69
N TYR A 228 -4.59 -4.05 22.53
CA TYR A 228 -5.34 -5.25 22.85
C TYR A 228 -6.72 -4.87 23.41
N GLU A 229 -6.79 -3.97 24.39
CA GLU A 229 -8.05 -3.50 24.98
C GLU A 229 -8.94 -2.71 24.00
N ASN A 230 -8.32 -1.98 23.06
CA ASN A 230 -9.02 -1.11 22.11
C ASN A 230 -9.38 -1.78 20.78
N GLN A 231 -9.20 -3.10 20.64
CA GLN A 231 -9.75 -3.84 19.50
C GLN A 231 -11.27 -3.94 19.59
N ASP A 232 -11.97 -3.53 18.53
CA ASP A 232 -13.43 -3.59 18.47
C ASP A 232 -13.92 -5.03 18.26
N SER A 233 -14.84 -5.51 19.11
CA SER A 233 -15.31 -6.89 19.04
C SER A 233 -16.34 -7.15 17.94
N GLU A 234 -17.06 -6.12 17.49
CA GLU A 234 -18.11 -6.25 16.46
C GLU A 234 -17.52 -6.32 15.05
N THR A 235 -16.40 -5.65 14.82
CA THR A 235 -15.72 -5.60 13.52
C THR A 235 -14.41 -6.40 13.51
N GLY A 236 -13.82 -6.64 14.69
CA GLY A 236 -12.45 -7.13 14.83
C GLY A 236 -11.39 -6.07 14.54
N PHE A 237 -11.76 -4.84 14.19
CA PHE A 237 -10.84 -3.80 13.74
C PHE A 237 -10.31 -2.93 14.87
N TRP A 238 -9.24 -2.22 14.54
CA TRP A 238 -8.78 -1.05 15.26
C TRP A 238 -9.08 0.19 14.42
N GLY A 239 -9.25 1.34 15.07
CA GLY A 239 -9.52 2.58 14.36
C GLY A 239 -9.93 3.71 15.29
N PRO A 240 -10.21 4.90 14.72
CA PRO A 240 -10.59 6.07 15.47
C PRO A 240 -11.91 5.87 16.22
N ARG A 241 -11.98 6.41 17.43
CA ARG A 241 -13.15 6.29 18.31
C ARG A 241 -13.80 7.63 18.59
N SER A 242 -15.11 7.62 18.81
CA SER A 242 -15.85 8.81 19.22
C SER A 242 -15.38 9.27 20.59
N ARG A 243 -15.12 10.57 20.75
CA ARG A 243 -14.89 11.18 22.07
C ARG A 243 -16.08 10.94 23.00
N ASP A 244 -17.29 11.07 22.45
CA ASP A 244 -18.53 10.84 23.16
C ASP A 244 -18.99 9.39 22.90
N GLY A 245 -18.55 8.46 23.75
CA GLY A 245 -19.07 7.08 23.75
C GLY A 245 -18.11 6.00 23.28
N HIS A 246 -16.86 6.33 22.93
CA HIS A 246 -15.77 5.38 22.65
C HIS A 246 -16.10 4.34 21.57
N LYS A 247 -17.06 4.62 20.68
CA LYS A 247 -17.45 3.71 19.60
C LYS A 247 -16.49 3.88 18.43
N LEU A 248 -16.18 2.77 17.76
CA LEU A 248 -15.44 2.81 16.50
C LEU A 248 -16.23 3.66 15.49
N LEU A 249 -15.56 4.62 14.88
CA LEU A 249 -16.19 5.59 13.96
C LEU A 249 -16.19 5.11 12.52
N GLU A 250 -15.22 4.29 12.15
CA GLU A 250 -15.08 3.75 10.80
C GLU A 250 -14.37 2.39 10.79
N LYS A 251 -14.55 1.64 9.70
CA LYS A 251 -13.87 0.36 9.47
C LYS A 251 -12.48 0.62 8.88
N ASP A 252 -11.58 1.07 9.73
CA ASP A 252 -10.22 1.50 9.37
C ASP A 252 -9.30 0.31 9.04
N LEU A 253 -9.49 -0.23 7.84
CA LEU A 253 -8.74 -1.36 7.29
C LEU A 253 -7.24 -1.04 7.20
N THR A 254 -6.91 0.16 6.74
CA THR A 254 -5.54 0.63 6.52
C THR A 254 -4.73 0.59 7.82
N ASN A 255 -5.29 1.09 8.93
CA ASN A 255 -4.60 1.06 10.21
C ASN A 255 -4.64 -0.34 10.85
N THR A 256 -5.79 -1.03 10.79
CA THR A 256 -5.93 -2.41 11.27
C THR A 256 -4.87 -3.35 10.68
N ALA A 257 -4.65 -3.28 9.37
CA ALA A 257 -3.69 -4.11 8.64
C ALA A 257 -2.23 -3.90 9.07
N SER A 258 -1.90 -2.81 9.76
CA SER A 258 -0.55 -2.61 10.29
C SER A 258 -0.45 -2.77 11.79
N ILE A 259 -1.56 -2.65 12.51
CA ILE A 259 -1.62 -2.97 13.94
C ILE A 259 -1.52 -4.48 14.16
N ILE A 260 -2.19 -5.28 13.32
CA ILE A 260 -2.24 -6.74 13.42
C ILE A 260 -0.85 -7.41 13.50
N LYS A 261 0.17 -6.82 12.86
CA LYS A 261 1.53 -7.35 12.84
C LYS A 261 2.19 -7.39 14.23
N ALA A 262 1.70 -6.59 15.17
CA ALA A 262 2.16 -6.62 16.55
C ALA A 262 1.60 -7.83 17.34
N PHE A 263 0.61 -8.53 16.78
CA PHE A 263 -0.10 -9.64 17.44
C PHE A 263 0.15 -10.98 16.76
N VAL A 264 0.36 -11.00 15.44
CA VAL A 264 0.62 -12.23 14.67
C VAL A 264 1.79 -12.10 13.69
N ASP A 265 2.46 -13.23 13.43
CA ASP A 265 3.47 -13.35 12.37
C ASP A 265 2.83 -13.41 10.96
N LYS A 266 3.66 -13.49 9.91
CA LYS A 266 3.23 -13.53 8.50
C LYS A 266 2.52 -14.83 8.07
N ASP A 267 2.39 -15.80 8.98
CA ASP A 267 1.62 -17.03 8.81
C ASP A 267 0.35 -17.03 9.68
N GLY A 268 0.08 -15.94 10.41
CA GLY A 268 -1.07 -15.79 11.29
C GLY A 268 -0.90 -16.40 12.68
N ASN A 269 0.30 -16.83 13.07
CA ASN A 269 0.54 -17.37 14.42
C ASN A 269 0.72 -16.24 15.43
N ASN A 270 0.16 -16.40 16.63
CA ASN A 270 0.26 -15.40 17.70
C ASN A 270 1.72 -15.21 18.13
N LEU A 271 2.17 -13.95 18.17
CA LEU A 271 3.51 -13.59 18.63
C LEU A 271 3.65 -13.66 20.16
N ASN A 272 2.60 -13.29 20.88
CA ASN A 272 2.57 -13.29 22.35
C ASN A 272 1.28 -13.96 22.87
N PRO A 273 1.36 -15.05 23.65
CA PRO A 273 0.17 -15.70 24.21
C PRO A 273 -0.70 -14.79 25.09
N SER A 274 -0.12 -13.81 25.77
CA SER A 274 -0.86 -12.83 26.59
C SER A 274 -1.64 -11.81 25.74
N PHE A 275 -1.26 -11.66 24.48
CA PHE A 275 -1.86 -10.74 23.52
C PHE A 275 -2.15 -11.50 22.21
N SER A 276 -2.93 -12.58 22.29
CA SER A 276 -3.34 -13.30 21.08
C SER A 276 -4.28 -12.46 20.20
N LEU A 277 -4.22 -12.61 18.89
CA LEU A 277 -5.16 -11.93 17.99
C LEU A 277 -6.59 -12.37 18.31
N ARG A 278 -7.47 -11.40 18.58
CA ARG A 278 -8.89 -11.65 18.80
C ARG A 278 -9.69 -11.38 17.52
N TYR A 279 -10.85 -12.01 17.44
CA TYR A 279 -11.87 -11.73 16.42
C TYR A 279 -11.43 -11.92 14.95
N GLY A 280 -10.46 -12.80 14.67
CA GLY A 280 -9.91 -13.01 13.32
C GLY A 280 -10.96 -13.28 12.23
N SER A 281 -11.99 -14.09 12.50
CA SER A 281 -13.06 -14.35 11.52
C SER A 281 -13.93 -13.11 11.24
N GLN A 282 -14.17 -12.28 12.26
CA GLN A 282 -14.95 -11.05 12.08
C GLN A 282 -14.14 -9.97 11.36
N MET A 283 -12.84 -9.92 11.64
CA MET A 283 -11.88 -9.07 10.91
C MET A 283 -11.84 -9.44 9.42
N PHE A 284 -11.80 -10.73 9.08
CA PHE A 284 -11.84 -11.19 7.69
C PHE A 284 -13.09 -10.67 6.97
N LYS A 285 -14.27 -10.86 7.58
CA LYS A 285 -15.56 -10.43 7.00
C LYS A 285 -15.66 -8.92 6.84
N THR A 286 -15.23 -8.17 7.86
CA THR A 286 -15.22 -6.70 7.81
C THR A 286 -14.27 -6.21 6.72
N ALA A 287 -13.12 -6.85 6.54
CA ALA A 287 -12.21 -6.51 5.45
C ALA A 287 -12.81 -6.77 4.07
N LEU A 288 -13.53 -7.88 3.86
CA LEU A 288 -14.25 -8.11 2.59
C LEU A 288 -15.34 -7.07 2.32
N GLU A 289 -15.96 -6.54 3.37
CA GLU A 289 -16.95 -5.47 3.24
C GLU A 289 -16.29 -4.17 2.78
N VAL A 290 -15.21 -3.74 3.45
CA VAL A 290 -14.45 -2.54 3.04
C VAL A 290 -13.84 -2.72 1.65
N MET A 291 -13.28 -3.89 1.35
CA MET A 291 -12.69 -4.18 0.05
C MET A 291 -13.71 -4.30 -1.10
N SER A 292 -15.01 -4.34 -0.78
CA SER A 292 -16.07 -4.29 -1.79
C SER A 292 -16.50 -2.88 -2.19
N GLU A 293 -15.88 -1.84 -1.62
CA GLU A 293 -16.04 -0.46 -2.07
C GLU A 293 -15.55 -0.34 -3.54
N PRO A 294 -16.35 0.27 -4.45
CA PRO A 294 -15.95 0.43 -5.84
C PRO A 294 -14.75 1.39 -5.95
N ALA A 295 -13.96 1.23 -7.02
CA ALA A 295 -12.94 2.21 -7.34
C ALA A 295 -13.58 3.60 -7.55
N PRO A 296 -12.99 4.67 -7.00
CA PRO A 296 -13.47 6.02 -7.18
C PRO A 296 -13.23 6.50 -8.62
N ASP A 297 -13.75 7.69 -8.93
CA ASP A 297 -13.48 8.34 -10.22
C ASP A 297 -11.97 8.60 -10.38
N VAL A 298 -11.44 8.46 -11.59
CA VAL A 298 -10.02 8.64 -11.89
C VAL A 298 -9.55 10.09 -11.67
N ASP A 299 -10.47 11.05 -11.67
CA ASP A 299 -10.18 12.45 -11.39
C ASP A 299 -10.16 12.77 -9.87
N ASP A 300 -10.71 11.88 -9.02
CA ASP A 300 -10.77 12.04 -7.57
C ASP A 300 -9.53 11.44 -6.87
N LEU A 301 -8.36 12.03 -7.13
CA LEU A 301 -7.06 11.49 -6.70
C LEU A 301 -6.91 11.26 -5.19
N ASP A 302 -7.53 12.07 -4.34
CA ASP A 302 -7.53 11.90 -2.89
C ASP A 302 -8.33 10.66 -2.46
N GLU A 303 -9.48 10.44 -3.10
CA GLU A 303 -10.32 9.25 -2.84
C GLU A 303 -9.65 8.00 -3.45
N TRP A 304 -9.00 8.11 -4.61
CA TRP A 304 -8.24 7.03 -5.25
C TRP A 304 -7.06 6.56 -4.41
N HIS A 305 -6.26 7.49 -3.90
CA HIS A 305 -5.15 7.21 -2.98
C HIS A 305 -5.58 6.29 -1.84
N GLU A 306 -6.73 6.61 -1.26
CA GLU A 306 -7.25 5.96 -0.05
C GLU A 306 -7.87 4.61 -0.36
N TRP A 307 -8.53 4.52 -1.51
CA TRP A 307 -9.00 3.26 -2.05
C TRP A 307 -7.83 2.31 -2.32
N GLU A 308 -6.76 2.77 -2.99
CA GLU A 308 -5.58 1.95 -3.29
C GLU A 308 -4.92 1.42 -2.01
N LEU A 309 -4.72 2.29 -1.01
CA LEU A 309 -4.19 1.91 0.29
C LEU A 309 -5.06 0.87 1.01
N LYS A 310 -6.39 1.06 1.03
CA LYS A 310 -7.32 0.10 1.62
C LYS A 310 -7.24 -1.25 0.92
N MET A 311 -7.27 -1.27 -0.41
CA MET A 311 -7.29 -2.51 -1.18
C MET A 311 -5.97 -3.28 -1.09
N GLY A 312 -4.84 -2.60 -1.19
CA GLY A 312 -3.51 -3.19 -1.02
C GLY A 312 -3.33 -3.76 0.39
N LYS A 313 -3.56 -2.94 1.44
CA LYS A 313 -3.42 -3.37 2.84
C LYS A 313 -4.46 -4.43 3.23
N GLY A 314 -5.65 -4.38 2.66
CA GLY A 314 -6.68 -5.40 2.81
C GLY A 314 -6.22 -6.74 2.27
N THR A 315 -5.74 -6.77 1.02
CA THR A 315 -5.20 -7.98 0.38
C THR A 315 -4.08 -8.60 1.21
N TYR A 316 -3.13 -7.76 1.61
CA TYR A 316 -2.03 -8.12 2.50
C TYR A 316 -2.51 -8.71 3.83
N MET A 317 -3.45 -8.04 4.50
CA MET A 317 -3.97 -8.49 5.80
C MET A 317 -4.69 -9.83 5.69
N LEU A 318 -5.56 -9.97 4.68
CA LEU A 318 -6.29 -11.20 4.42
C LEU A 318 -5.34 -12.37 4.18
N THR A 319 -4.36 -12.19 3.29
CA THR A 319 -3.49 -13.28 2.81
C THR A 319 -2.35 -13.62 3.78
N ARG A 320 -1.83 -12.67 4.55
CA ARG A 320 -0.73 -12.93 5.51
C ARG A 320 -1.21 -13.30 6.90
N TYR A 321 -2.31 -12.72 7.38
CA TYR A 321 -2.58 -12.73 8.82
C TYR A 321 -3.85 -13.45 9.21
N VAL A 322 -4.91 -13.29 8.42
CA VAL A 322 -6.24 -13.79 8.82
C VAL A 322 -6.80 -14.90 7.93
N TRP A 323 -6.04 -15.37 6.94
CA TRP A 323 -6.48 -16.40 6.00
C TRP A 323 -7.01 -17.67 6.67
N GLN A 324 -6.37 -18.10 7.75
CA GLN A 324 -6.75 -19.29 8.52
C GLN A 324 -8.11 -19.19 9.23
N TYR A 325 -8.63 -17.97 9.43
CA TYR A 325 -9.91 -17.73 10.10
C TYR A 325 -11.10 -17.67 9.14
N ALA A 326 -10.85 -17.74 7.83
CA ALA A 326 -11.85 -17.56 6.77
C ALA A 326 -12.61 -18.85 6.46
N LEU A 327 -13.90 -18.70 6.17
CA LEU A 327 -14.69 -19.76 5.53
C LEU A 327 -14.35 -19.84 4.04
N GLU A 328 -14.60 -20.97 3.40
CA GLU A 328 -14.31 -21.15 1.97
C GLU A 328 -15.08 -20.15 1.07
N GLU A 329 -16.32 -19.80 1.43
CA GLU A 329 -17.10 -18.77 0.74
C GLU A 329 -16.45 -17.39 0.85
N ASP A 330 -15.90 -17.05 2.03
CA ASP A 330 -15.19 -15.79 2.27
C ASP A 330 -13.88 -15.75 1.47
N LYS A 331 -13.14 -16.87 1.36
CA LYS A 331 -11.94 -16.98 0.52
C LYS A 331 -12.24 -16.83 -0.96
N ALA A 332 -13.34 -17.40 -1.44
CA ALA A 332 -13.79 -17.24 -2.82
C ALA A 332 -14.13 -15.76 -3.13
N ARG A 333 -14.81 -15.08 -2.20
CA ARG A 333 -15.08 -13.64 -2.32
C ARG A 333 -13.80 -12.80 -2.27
N ALA A 334 -12.85 -13.15 -1.41
CA ALA A 334 -11.53 -12.50 -1.37
C ALA A 334 -10.83 -12.59 -2.72
N LYS A 335 -10.84 -13.79 -3.34
CA LYS A 335 -10.27 -14.00 -4.67
C LYS A 335 -10.86 -13.04 -5.72
N GLU A 336 -12.19 -12.93 -5.77
CA GLU A 336 -12.88 -12.03 -6.71
C GLU A 336 -12.50 -10.56 -6.50
N LEU A 337 -12.48 -10.09 -5.26
CA LEU A 337 -12.13 -8.70 -4.94
C LEU A 337 -10.67 -8.38 -5.30
N ILE A 338 -9.75 -9.31 -5.01
CA ILE A 338 -8.32 -9.17 -5.37
C ILE A 338 -8.15 -9.19 -6.90
N GLU A 339 -8.88 -10.04 -7.62
CA GLU A 339 -8.84 -10.04 -9.07
C GLU A 339 -9.34 -8.72 -9.66
N ASN A 340 -10.43 -8.16 -9.11
CA ASN A 340 -10.93 -6.86 -9.51
C ASN A 340 -9.93 -5.73 -9.23
N LEU A 341 -9.22 -5.78 -8.10
CA LEU A 341 -8.14 -4.84 -7.79
C LEU A 341 -7.02 -4.91 -8.83
N VAL A 342 -6.60 -6.13 -9.20
CA VAL A 342 -5.57 -6.33 -10.23
C VAL A 342 -6.02 -5.78 -11.58
N ARG A 343 -7.23 -6.13 -12.01
CA ARG A 343 -7.82 -5.61 -13.26
C ARG A 343 -7.88 -4.09 -13.27
N THR A 344 -8.30 -3.48 -12.17
CA THR A 344 -8.44 -2.02 -12.04
C THR A 344 -7.09 -1.32 -12.17
N ASN A 345 -6.04 -1.81 -11.50
CA ASN A 345 -4.72 -1.18 -11.57
C ASN A 345 -4.05 -1.38 -12.93
N PHE A 346 -4.19 -2.55 -13.57
CA PHE A 346 -3.70 -2.71 -14.94
C PHE A 346 -4.41 -1.80 -15.93
N ALA A 347 -5.72 -1.55 -15.75
CA ALA A 347 -6.48 -0.69 -16.64
C ALA A 347 -6.13 0.79 -16.51
N ASN A 348 -5.87 1.26 -15.29
CA ASN A 348 -5.77 2.69 -15.00
C ASN A 348 -4.36 3.17 -14.65
N CYS A 349 -3.48 2.28 -14.17
CA CYS A 349 -2.19 2.66 -13.58
C CYS A 349 -0.98 2.02 -14.29
N TYR A 350 -1.16 0.96 -15.08
CA TYR A 350 -0.05 0.35 -15.81
C TYR A 350 0.34 1.19 -17.04
N ILE A 351 1.62 1.48 -17.21
CA ILE A 351 2.18 2.27 -18.33
C ILE A 351 2.90 1.32 -19.30
N PRO A 352 2.26 0.90 -20.42
CA PRO A 352 2.80 -0.12 -21.30
C PRO A 352 4.16 0.20 -21.91
N GLU A 353 4.39 1.47 -22.23
CA GLU A 353 5.61 1.97 -22.86
C GLU A 353 6.83 1.90 -21.92
N GLU A 354 6.58 2.02 -20.61
CA GLU A 354 7.62 1.98 -19.58
C GLU A 354 7.74 0.60 -18.93
N GLY A 355 6.67 -0.19 -18.92
CA GLY A 355 6.67 -1.53 -18.33
C GLY A 355 6.50 -1.53 -16.80
N ALA A 356 5.96 -0.46 -16.22
CA ALA A 356 5.78 -0.27 -14.79
C ALA A 356 4.47 0.48 -14.50
N PHE A 357 4.17 0.72 -13.22
CA PHE A 357 2.93 1.36 -12.78
C PHE A 357 3.16 2.81 -12.34
N SER A 358 2.25 3.70 -12.72
CA SER A 358 2.03 4.95 -12.01
C SER A 358 1.25 4.68 -10.71
N TYR A 359 1.47 5.49 -9.68
CA TYR A 359 0.69 5.34 -8.45
C TYR A 359 -0.77 5.79 -8.64
N TYR A 360 -0.96 6.91 -9.34
CA TYR A 360 -2.26 7.47 -9.66
C TYR A 360 -2.74 7.03 -11.04
N PRO A 361 -4.06 6.99 -11.27
CA PRO A 361 -4.62 6.61 -12.56
C PRO A 361 -4.24 7.63 -13.64
N ASN A 362 -4.20 7.17 -14.89
CA ASN A 362 -3.86 7.97 -16.07
C ASN A 362 -2.54 8.76 -15.91
N GLY A 363 -1.55 8.18 -15.22
CA GLY A 363 -0.20 8.74 -15.20
C GLY A 363 0.41 8.73 -16.60
N GLU A 364 1.18 9.76 -16.94
CA GLU A 364 1.96 9.77 -18.19
C GLU A 364 3.24 8.92 -18.05
N HIS A 365 3.73 8.76 -16.82
CA HIS A 365 4.96 8.07 -16.46
C HIS A 365 4.72 7.17 -15.25
N ALA A 366 5.48 6.06 -15.17
CA ALA A 366 5.47 5.23 -13.97
C ALA A 366 6.17 5.94 -12.81
N SER A 367 5.81 5.57 -11.58
CA SER A 367 6.38 6.15 -10.37
C SER A 367 6.92 5.06 -9.44
N LEU A 368 7.86 5.43 -8.56
CA LEU A 368 8.39 4.50 -7.57
C LEU A 368 7.27 3.99 -6.66
N ASP A 369 6.39 4.87 -6.18
CA ASP A 369 5.25 4.46 -5.35
C ASP A 369 4.29 3.50 -6.08
N GLY A 370 4.07 3.68 -7.39
CA GLY A 370 3.24 2.78 -8.20
C GLY A 370 3.83 1.37 -8.32
N SER A 371 5.15 1.23 -8.26
CA SER A 371 5.81 -0.07 -8.26
C SER A 371 5.47 -0.92 -7.02
N GLY A 372 5.02 -0.29 -5.92
CA GLY A 372 4.54 -0.98 -4.72
C GLY A 372 3.37 -1.94 -5.01
N PHE A 373 2.61 -1.70 -6.08
CA PHE A 373 1.55 -2.62 -6.54
C PHE A 373 2.09 -4.02 -6.89
N PHE A 374 3.36 -4.15 -7.30
CA PHE A 374 3.99 -5.45 -7.57
C PHE A 374 3.98 -6.38 -6.35
N SER A 375 4.06 -5.81 -5.14
CA SER A 375 4.02 -6.57 -3.90
C SER A 375 2.72 -7.36 -3.70
N ILE A 376 1.62 -6.99 -4.39
CA ILE A 376 0.36 -7.75 -4.38
C ILE A 376 0.58 -9.15 -4.95
N PHE A 377 1.41 -9.31 -5.99
CA PHE A 377 1.69 -10.62 -6.58
C PHE A 377 2.46 -11.54 -5.63
N LYS A 378 3.34 -10.97 -4.80
CA LYS A 378 3.96 -11.68 -3.68
C LYS A 378 2.92 -12.07 -2.62
N ASP A 379 1.90 -11.24 -2.43
CA ASP A 379 0.87 -11.45 -1.41
C ASP A 379 -0.17 -12.50 -1.75
N ILE A 380 -0.52 -12.60 -3.01
CA ILE A 380 -1.41 -13.64 -3.51
C ILE A 380 -0.64 -14.94 -3.83
N GLY A 381 0.67 -14.99 -3.63
CA GLY A 381 1.49 -16.18 -3.87
C GLY A 381 1.82 -16.44 -5.35
N ALA A 382 1.71 -15.45 -6.23
CA ALA A 382 2.15 -15.60 -7.62
C ALA A 382 3.67 -15.83 -7.75
N LEU A 383 4.44 -15.34 -6.78
CA LEU A 383 5.90 -15.45 -6.73
C LEU A 383 6.42 -16.56 -5.78
N SER A 384 5.53 -17.36 -5.19
CA SER A 384 5.91 -18.41 -4.22
C SER A 384 4.91 -19.56 -4.24
N SER A 385 5.35 -20.74 -4.67
CA SER A 385 4.54 -21.96 -4.69
C SER A 385 4.05 -22.37 -3.30
N GLU A 386 4.87 -22.20 -2.26
CA GLU A 386 4.49 -22.46 -0.87
C GLU A 386 3.30 -21.57 -0.47
N LYS A 387 3.41 -20.26 -0.73
CA LYS A 387 2.34 -19.32 -0.37
C LYS A 387 1.09 -19.53 -1.24
N GLN A 388 1.26 -19.80 -2.53
CA GLN A 388 0.16 -20.19 -3.42
C GLN A 388 -0.57 -21.43 -2.87
N GLY A 389 0.19 -22.42 -2.40
CA GLY A 389 -0.28 -23.64 -1.76
C GLY A 389 -1.11 -23.37 -0.51
N LYS A 390 -0.62 -22.50 0.37
CA LYS A 390 -1.30 -22.08 1.62
C LYS A 390 -2.62 -21.33 1.33
N LEU A 391 -2.63 -20.46 0.32
CA LEU A 391 -3.78 -19.61 0.02
C LEU A 391 -4.85 -20.34 -0.79
N TRP A 392 -4.43 -20.96 -1.89
CA TRP A 392 -5.34 -21.46 -2.92
C TRP A 392 -5.37 -22.98 -3.02
N GLY A 393 -4.38 -23.67 -2.46
CA GLY A 393 -4.17 -25.11 -2.61
C GLY A 393 -2.92 -25.43 -3.45
N ALA A 394 -2.37 -26.63 -3.29
CA ALA A 394 -1.17 -27.04 -4.03
C ALA A 394 -1.41 -27.03 -5.54
N SER A 395 -0.49 -26.45 -6.32
CA SER A 395 -0.65 -26.26 -7.78
C SER A 395 -0.98 -27.57 -8.52
N GLU A 396 -0.32 -28.68 -8.17
CA GLU A 396 -0.60 -30.02 -8.74
C GLU A 396 -2.06 -30.48 -8.54
N LYS A 397 -2.70 -30.04 -7.45
CA LYS A 397 -4.10 -30.39 -7.12
C LYS A 397 -5.11 -29.40 -7.70
N LEU A 398 -4.68 -28.19 -8.02
CA LEU A 398 -5.51 -27.13 -8.60
C LEU A 398 -5.63 -27.22 -10.12
N ILE A 399 -4.62 -27.81 -10.76
CA ILE A 399 -4.56 -27.93 -12.21
C ILE A 399 -5.45 -29.07 -12.68
N THR A 400 -6.37 -28.74 -13.59
CA THR A 400 -7.08 -29.75 -14.37
C THR A 400 -6.18 -30.24 -15.50
N ASP A 401 -5.73 -31.49 -15.42
CA ASP A 401 -4.96 -32.13 -16.49
C ASP A 401 -5.88 -32.55 -17.64
N LEU A 402 -5.71 -31.92 -18.80
CA LEU A 402 -6.44 -32.23 -20.04
C LEU A 402 -5.80 -33.40 -20.80
N GLY A 403 -4.72 -33.97 -20.27
CA GLY A 403 -4.02 -35.13 -20.81
C GLY A 403 -3.03 -34.78 -21.92
N THR A 404 -2.64 -35.81 -22.65
CA THR A 404 -1.67 -35.73 -23.75
C THR A 404 -2.38 -35.82 -25.10
N GLN A 405 -2.06 -34.89 -26.00
CA GLN A 405 -2.49 -34.89 -27.39
C GLN A 405 -1.33 -35.17 -28.32
N LYS A 406 -1.52 -36.16 -29.18
CA LYS A 406 -0.57 -36.45 -30.25
C LYS A 406 -0.86 -35.55 -31.43
N THR A 407 0.07 -34.67 -31.76
CA THR A 407 -0.02 -33.81 -32.92
C THR A 407 1.36 -33.57 -33.54
N SER A 408 1.40 -33.59 -34.87
CA SER A 408 2.60 -33.20 -35.61
C SER A 408 2.66 -31.70 -35.89
N VAL A 409 1.53 -30.99 -35.77
CA VAL A 409 1.44 -29.55 -36.02
C VAL A 409 0.42 -28.94 -35.07
N LEU A 410 0.86 -27.95 -34.28
CA LEU A 410 0.02 -27.10 -33.45
C LEU A 410 -0.75 -26.10 -34.31
N ILE A 411 -2.06 -26.03 -34.11
CA ILE A 411 -2.96 -25.02 -34.67
C ILE A 411 -3.65 -24.23 -33.57
N GLU A 412 -4.22 -23.06 -33.89
CA GLU A 412 -4.94 -22.22 -32.91
C GLU A 412 -5.96 -23.00 -32.08
N LYS A 413 -6.69 -23.89 -32.76
CA LYS A 413 -7.74 -24.73 -32.16
C LYS A 413 -7.22 -25.67 -31.07
N ASP A 414 -5.96 -26.08 -31.13
CA ASP A 414 -5.38 -26.97 -30.12
C ASP A 414 -5.27 -26.26 -28.76
N PHE A 415 -5.06 -24.94 -28.79
CA PHE A 415 -5.01 -24.11 -27.61
C PHE A 415 -6.40 -23.78 -27.05
N GLU A 416 -7.49 -23.84 -27.85
CA GLU A 416 -8.87 -23.52 -27.41
C GLU A 416 -9.34 -24.36 -26.22
N LEU A 417 -8.78 -25.55 -26.02
CA LEU A 417 -9.09 -26.42 -24.88
C LEU A 417 -8.75 -25.77 -23.53
N ILE A 418 -7.72 -24.93 -23.52
CA ILE A 418 -7.34 -24.09 -22.37
C ILE A 418 -7.81 -22.66 -22.59
N SER A 419 -7.47 -22.08 -23.74
CA SER A 419 -7.66 -20.67 -24.04
C SER A 419 -9.12 -20.26 -24.21
N GLY A 420 -10.03 -21.22 -24.45
CA GLY A 420 -11.48 -20.99 -24.49
C GLY A 420 -12.15 -20.91 -23.12
N LYS A 421 -11.38 -21.08 -22.03
CA LYS A 421 -11.85 -20.95 -20.64
C LYS A 421 -11.76 -19.49 -20.22
N LYS A 422 -12.86 -18.92 -19.74
CA LYS A 422 -12.98 -17.47 -19.45
C LYS A 422 -12.02 -16.98 -18.37
N GLU A 423 -11.64 -17.86 -17.46
CA GLU A 423 -10.72 -17.56 -16.37
C GLU A 423 -9.25 -17.47 -16.81
N ILE A 424 -8.91 -17.92 -18.02
CA ILE A 424 -7.51 -17.96 -18.47
C ILE A 424 -7.08 -16.60 -19.00
N ASN A 425 -6.01 -16.09 -18.40
CA ASN A 425 -5.36 -14.82 -18.73
C ASN A 425 -4.15 -15.02 -19.64
N SER A 426 -3.28 -15.97 -19.30
CA SER A 426 -2.05 -16.26 -20.03
C SER A 426 -1.78 -17.77 -20.10
N LEU A 427 -0.98 -18.17 -21.08
CA LEU A 427 -0.45 -19.52 -21.22
C LEU A 427 1.07 -19.47 -21.12
N ARG A 428 1.66 -20.42 -20.40
CA ARG A 428 3.11 -20.66 -20.40
C ARG A 428 3.40 -21.99 -21.06
N VAL A 429 4.40 -22.00 -21.94
CA VAL A 429 4.86 -23.20 -22.64
C VAL A 429 6.20 -23.64 -22.04
N TYR A 430 6.31 -24.92 -21.71
CA TYR A 430 7.48 -25.55 -21.14
C TYR A 430 7.99 -26.66 -22.06
N LYS A 431 9.32 -26.84 -22.05
CA LYS A 431 10.00 -27.91 -22.80
C LYS A 431 9.81 -29.28 -22.17
N THR A 432 9.79 -29.32 -20.84
CA THR A 432 9.57 -30.53 -20.05
C THR A 432 8.37 -30.34 -19.15
N GLU A 433 8.13 -31.28 -18.23
CA GLU A 433 7.19 -31.04 -17.14
C GLU A 433 7.57 -29.76 -16.40
N ALA A 434 6.57 -28.94 -16.07
CA ALA A 434 6.78 -27.73 -15.29
C ALA A 434 7.17 -28.10 -13.85
N ASP A 435 8.10 -27.36 -13.25
CA ASP A 435 8.38 -27.52 -11.83
C ASP A 435 7.28 -26.83 -11.03
N TYR A 436 6.39 -27.61 -10.41
CA TYR A 436 5.30 -27.07 -9.60
C TYR A 436 5.79 -26.38 -8.31
N ASN A 437 7.07 -26.51 -7.96
CA ASN A 437 7.68 -25.72 -6.89
C ASN A 437 8.16 -24.35 -7.38
N ASN A 438 8.41 -24.17 -8.67
CA ASN A 438 8.68 -22.86 -9.27
C ASN A 438 8.23 -22.81 -10.75
N LEU A 439 6.99 -22.36 -10.96
CA LEU A 439 6.38 -22.20 -12.29
C LEU A 439 6.90 -20.98 -13.08
N MET A 440 7.96 -20.32 -12.61
CA MET A 440 8.61 -19.21 -13.31
C MET A 440 9.93 -19.61 -13.98
N LEU A 441 10.34 -20.88 -13.87
CA LEU A 441 11.55 -21.44 -14.48
C LEU A 441 11.22 -22.36 -15.66
N GLY A 442 12.14 -22.45 -16.62
CA GLY A 442 12.01 -23.36 -17.77
C GLY A 442 10.88 -22.99 -18.74
N VAL A 443 10.40 -21.75 -18.67
CA VAL A 443 9.35 -21.24 -19.54
C VAL A 443 9.96 -20.87 -20.89
N TYR A 444 9.56 -21.59 -21.93
CA TYR A 444 9.99 -21.34 -23.29
C TYR A 444 9.30 -20.12 -23.90
N ALA A 445 8.01 -19.93 -23.61
CA ALA A 445 7.23 -18.82 -24.17
C ALA A 445 6.00 -18.50 -23.33
N ILE A 446 5.58 -17.24 -23.40
CA ILE A 446 4.31 -16.74 -22.87
C ILE A 446 3.39 -16.43 -24.06
N ILE A 447 2.14 -16.88 -23.99
CA ILE A 447 1.13 -16.64 -25.03
C ILE A 447 -0.10 -16.05 -24.35
N TYR A 448 -0.64 -14.99 -24.93
CA TYR A 448 -1.95 -14.47 -24.54
C TYR A 448 -3.03 -15.05 -25.46
N PRO A 449 -4.03 -15.78 -24.91
CA PRO A 449 -5.19 -16.26 -25.65
C PRO A 449 -5.87 -15.21 -26.51
N ASP A 450 -6.08 -14.05 -25.91
CA ASP A 450 -6.70 -12.84 -26.42
C ASP A 450 -5.81 -11.65 -26.05
N LYS A 451 -6.15 -10.43 -26.49
CA LYS A 451 -5.47 -9.22 -26.00
C LYS A 451 -5.70 -9.07 -24.50
N SER A 452 -4.75 -9.56 -23.70
CA SER A 452 -4.84 -9.50 -22.24
C SER A 452 -4.58 -8.08 -21.74
N SER A 453 -5.37 -7.65 -20.76
CA SER A 453 -5.11 -6.42 -20.01
C SER A 453 -4.13 -6.65 -18.85
N ILE A 454 -3.93 -7.90 -18.41
CA ILE A 454 -3.06 -8.25 -17.28
C ILE A 454 -1.88 -9.04 -17.80
N LEU A 455 -0.68 -8.55 -17.53
CA LEU A 455 0.54 -9.25 -17.92
C LEU A 455 0.77 -10.50 -17.06
N ASP A 456 1.33 -11.53 -17.68
CA ASP A 456 1.93 -12.65 -16.98
C ASP A 456 3.06 -12.16 -16.08
N ILE A 457 3.20 -12.76 -14.89
CA ILE A 457 4.15 -12.29 -13.88
C ILE A 457 5.60 -12.35 -14.35
N ILE A 458 5.95 -13.28 -15.24
CA ILE A 458 7.31 -13.38 -15.80
C ILE A 458 7.60 -12.16 -16.69
N GLU A 459 6.66 -11.80 -17.56
CA GLU A 459 6.78 -10.61 -18.40
C GLU A 459 6.81 -9.33 -17.56
N LEU A 460 5.90 -9.22 -16.58
CA LEU A 460 5.82 -8.06 -15.69
C LEU A 460 7.12 -7.85 -14.92
N THR A 461 7.65 -8.91 -14.31
CA THR A 461 8.90 -8.84 -13.53
C THR A 461 10.07 -8.39 -14.40
N ALA A 462 10.19 -8.94 -15.62
CA ALA A 462 11.24 -8.54 -16.57
C ALA A 462 11.13 -7.07 -16.98
N LYS A 463 9.92 -6.58 -17.25
CA LYS A 463 9.65 -5.19 -17.60
C LYS A 463 9.95 -4.23 -16.44
N MET A 464 9.52 -4.56 -15.23
CA MET A 464 9.79 -3.76 -14.05
C MET A 464 11.29 -3.70 -13.71
N LYS A 465 12.04 -4.80 -13.89
CA LYS A 465 13.52 -4.79 -13.78
C LYS A 465 14.16 -3.82 -14.77
N LYS A 466 13.73 -3.84 -16.03
CA LYS A 466 14.24 -2.91 -17.05
C LYS A 466 13.92 -1.45 -16.72
N TRP A 467 12.71 -1.19 -16.21
CA TRP A 467 12.29 0.14 -15.79
C TRP A 467 13.09 0.64 -14.58
N ILE A 468 13.25 -0.18 -13.53
CA ILE A 468 13.97 0.25 -12.31
C ILE A 468 15.44 0.54 -12.64
N ASP A 469 16.06 -0.17 -13.58
CA ASP A 469 17.43 0.12 -13.98
C ASP A 469 17.54 1.43 -14.76
N ALA A 470 16.55 1.75 -15.60
CA ALA A 470 16.57 2.93 -16.47
C ALA A 470 16.07 4.22 -15.81
N THR A 471 15.17 4.14 -14.82
CA THR A 471 14.51 5.33 -14.25
C THR A 471 15.48 6.26 -13.52
N PRO A 472 15.39 7.60 -13.71
CA PRO A 472 16.22 8.55 -12.98
C PRO A 472 15.71 8.83 -11.55
N LEU A 473 14.53 8.32 -11.18
CA LEU A 473 13.94 8.52 -9.86
C LEU A 473 14.72 7.77 -8.78
N THR A 474 14.92 8.38 -7.61
CA THR A 474 15.63 7.76 -6.48
C THR A 474 14.71 7.42 -5.29
N MET A 475 13.69 8.25 -5.02
CA MET A 475 12.78 8.07 -3.89
C MET A 475 11.36 8.56 -4.23
N GLY A 476 10.33 7.82 -3.79
CA GLY A 476 8.92 8.21 -3.77
C GLY A 476 8.47 8.72 -2.39
N ASN A 477 7.17 8.74 -2.13
CA ASN A 477 6.62 9.05 -0.79
C ASN A 477 6.88 7.93 0.22
N TRP A 478 6.77 6.67 -0.23
CA TRP A 478 6.82 5.51 0.68
C TRP A 478 7.87 4.49 0.32
N THR A 479 8.35 4.48 -0.93
CA THR A 479 9.34 3.51 -1.38
C THR A 479 10.53 4.17 -2.06
N SER A 480 11.68 3.49 -2.02
CA SER A 480 12.91 3.92 -2.68
C SER A 480 13.21 3.06 -3.90
N LYS A 481 13.99 3.61 -4.84
CA LYS A 481 14.48 2.85 -6.01
C LYS A 481 15.17 1.54 -5.60
N GLU A 482 15.92 1.61 -4.51
CA GLU A 482 16.72 0.48 -4.04
C GLU A 482 15.86 -0.61 -3.40
N GLU A 483 14.85 -0.24 -2.63
CA GLU A 483 13.89 -1.20 -2.06
C GLU A 483 13.19 -2.01 -3.17
N VAL A 484 12.73 -1.33 -4.22
CA VAL A 484 12.07 -1.95 -5.38
C VAL A 484 13.04 -2.86 -6.13
N ARG A 485 14.29 -2.44 -6.32
CA ARG A 485 15.34 -3.26 -6.94
C ARG A 485 15.56 -4.55 -6.16
N GLN A 486 15.77 -4.46 -4.85
CA GLN A 486 15.99 -5.62 -3.98
C GLN A 486 14.81 -6.58 -4.01
N GLU A 487 13.57 -6.07 -4.02
CA GLU A 487 12.38 -6.93 -4.14
C GLU A 487 12.34 -7.67 -5.48
N LEU A 488 12.65 -7.00 -6.60
CA LEU A 488 12.68 -7.62 -7.92
C LEU A 488 13.84 -8.62 -8.08
N GLU A 489 15.01 -8.32 -7.53
CA GLU A 489 16.19 -9.19 -7.56
C GLU A 489 15.99 -10.49 -6.76
N ALA A 490 15.18 -10.44 -5.70
CA ALA A 490 14.83 -11.62 -4.91
C ALA A 490 13.91 -12.62 -5.65
N VAL A 491 13.36 -12.25 -6.81
CA VAL A 491 12.51 -13.13 -7.63
C VAL A 491 13.36 -14.00 -8.54
N ASP A 492 13.27 -15.31 -8.34
CA ASP A 492 13.92 -16.34 -9.18
C ASP A 492 13.04 -16.69 -10.39
N PHE A 493 13.44 -16.23 -11.58
CA PHE A 493 12.73 -16.45 -12.84
C PHE A 493 13.67 -16.42 -14.05
N GLU A 494 13.21 -16.99 -15.16
CA GLU A 494 13.87 -16.88 -16.47
C GLU A 494 13.03 -16.01 -17.42
N GLU A 495 13.66 -15.01 -18.08
CA GLU A 495 12.97 -14.21 -19.10
C GLU A 495 12.49 -15.12 -20.23
N ALA A 496 11.20 -15.03 -20.56
CA ALA A 496 10.58 -15.77 -21.65
C ALA A 496 10.05 -14.81 -22.73
N PRO A 497 10.21 -15.15 -24.02
CA PRO A 497 9.61 -14.38 -25.09
C PRO A 497 8.08 -14.44 -25.04
N VAL A 498 7.46 -13.31 -25.33
CA VAL A 498 6.00 -13.16 -25.47
C VAL A 498 5.63 -13.28 -26.93
N TYR A 499 4.65 -14.12 -27.24
CA TYR A 499 4.14 -14.26 -28.59
C TYR A 499 2.66 -13.89 -28.68
N GLU A 500 2.36 -12.94 -29.56
CA GLU A 500 1.01 -12.66 -30.01
C GLU A 500 0.59 -13.70 -31.07
N LYS A 501 -0.71 -14.05 -31.10
CA LYS A 501 -1.27 -14.87 -32.18
C LYS A 501 -1.35 -14.04 -33.47
N PRO A 502 -1.08 -14.61 -34.66
CA PRO A 502 -0.73 -16.01 -34.94
C PRO A 502 0.79 -16.30 -35.00
N ALA A 503 1.66 -15.29 -34.94
CA ALA A 503 3.11 -15.43 -35.11
C ALA A 503 3.78 -16.38 -34.09
N GLY A 504 3.17 -16.57 -32.91
CA GLY A 504 3.62 -17.55 -31.94
C GLY A 504 3.53 -19.00 -32.40
N ILE A 505 2.57 -19.35 -33.25
CA ILE A 505 2.25 -20.76 -33.58
C ILE A 505 3.34 -21.39 -34.45
N GLU A 506 3.91 -20.64 -35.39
CA GLU A 506 5.03 -21.14 -36.20
C GLU A 506 6.23 -21.47 -35.31
N LYS A 507 6.57 -20.58 -34.36
CA LYS A 507 7.68 -20.80 -33.42
C LYS A 507 7.42 -21.97 -32.47
N LEU A 508 6.17 -22.16 -32.05
CA LEU A 508 5.77 -23.29 -31.21
C LEU A 508 5.79 -24.62 -31.98
N ASN A 509 5.47 -24.58 -33.27
CA ASN A 509 5.61 -25.74 -34.15
C ASN A 509 7.07 -26.14 -34.33
N THR A 510 7.96 -25.19 -34.61
CA THR A 510 9.42 -25.44 -34.64
C THR A 510 9.88 -26.04 -33.32
N PHE A 511 9.45 -25.45 -32.20
CA PHE A 511 9.77 -25.94 -30.86
C PHE A 511 9.27 -27.37 -30.60
N LEU A 512 8.04 -27.71 -31.00
CA LEU A 512 7.49 -29.05 -30.85
C LEU A 512 8.25 -30.06 -31.72
N GLN A 513 8.59 -29.69 -32.96
CA GLN A 513 9.38 -30.52 -33.88
C GLN A 513 10.79 -30.81 -33.35
N GLU A 514 11.44 -29.83 -32.74
CA GLU A 514 12.79 -29.97 -32.19
C GLU A 514 12.83 -30.75 -30.87
N ASN A 515 11.82 -30.56 -30.00
CA ASN A 515 11.82 -31.12 -28.66
C ASN A 515 10.98 -32.39 -28.49
N GLY A 516 10.09 -32.69 -29.46
CA GLY A 516 9.17 -33.83 -29.42
C GLY A 516 8.02 -33.70 -28.40
N LYS A 517 8.05 -32.67 -27.55
CA LYS A 517 7.08 -32.41 -26.49
C LYS A 517 6.96 -30.92 -26.20
N ALA A 518 5.74 -30.48 -25.89
CA ALA A 518 5.45 -29.17 -25.32
C ALA A 518 4.39 -29.31 -24.22
N VAL A 519 4.68 -28.83 -23.02
CA VAL A 519 3.71 -28.77 -21.92
C VAL A 519 3.19 -27.35 -21.83
N VAL A 520 1.87 -27.17 -21.86
CA VAL A 520 1.23 -25.85 -21.80
C VAL A 520 0.40 -25.77 -20.54
N VAL A 521 0.63 -24.73 -19.74
CA VAL A 521 -0.11 -24.44 -18.51
C VAL A 521 -0.83 -23.10 -18.66
N GLY A 522 -2.13 -23.09 -18.39
CA GLY A 522 -2.95 -21.87 -18.38
C GLY A 522 -3.08 -21.28 -16.99
N PHE A 523 -2.90 -19.97 -16.89
CA PHE A 523 -2.93 -19.19 -15.65
C PHE A 523 -4.08 -18.20 -15.66
N ASP A 524 -4.71 -17.99 -14.50
CA ASP A 524 -5.70 -16.94 -14.34
C ASP A 524 -5.08 -15.55 -14.09
N ALA A 525 -5.90 -14.52 -13.94
CA ALA A 525 -5.47 -13.14 -13.71
C ALA A 525 -4.62 -12.96 -12.43
N LEU A 526 -4.77 -13.86 -11.45
CA LEU A 526 -3.99 -13.89 -10.21
C LEU A 526 -2.75 -14.79 -10.32
N GLN A 527 -2.45 -15.29 -11.52
CA GLN A 527 -1.32 -16.17 -11.81
C GLN A 527 -1.43 -17.53 -11.10
N ILE A 528 -2.66 -17.98 -10.83
CA ILE A 528 -2.93 -19.33 -10.31
C ILE A 528 -3.05 -20.27 -11.52
N PRO A 529 -2.33 -21.40 -11.56
CA PRO A 529 -2.43 -22.36 -12.65
C PRO A 529 -3.77 -23.11 -12.57
N ARG A 530 -4.44 -23.27 -13.71
CA ARG A 530 -5.81 -23.82 -13.80
C ARG A 530 -5.90 -25.07 -14.66
N TYR A 531 -5.19 -25.09 -15.78
CA TYR A 531 -5.24 -26.19 -16.74
C TYR A 531 -3.85 -26.52 -17.26
N ARG A 532 -3.66 -27.78 -17.60
CA ARG A 532 -2.46 -28.28 -18.27
C ARG A 532 -2.85 -29.15 -19.45
N ILE A 533 -2.10 -29.04 -20.53
CA ILE A 533 -2.14 -29.98 -21.65
C ILE A 533 -0.72 -30.30 -22.11
N THR A 534 -0.50 -31.53 -22.53
CA THR A 534 0.77 -31.94 -23.14
C THR A 534 0.55 -32.20 -24.62
N PHE A 535 1.39 -31.63 -25.47
CA PHE A 535 1.48 -31.97 -26.90
C PHE A 535 2.72 -32.81 -27.14
N GLU A 536 2.56 -33.94 -27.85
CA GLU A 536 3.64 -34.85 -28.22
C GLU A 536 3.56 -35.19 -29.71
N LEU A 537 4.72 -35.37 -30.36
CA LEU A 537 4.80 -35.77 -31.77
C LEU A 537 4.29 -37.20 -32.04
#